data_AF-A0A954KM55-F1
#
_entry.id   AF-A0A954KM55-F1
#
_cell.length_a   1.000
_cell.length_b   1.000
_cell.length_c   1.000
_cell.angle_alpha   90.00
_cell.angle_beta   90.00
_cell.angle_gamma   90.00
#
_symmetry.space_group_name_H-M   'P 1'
#
loop_
_entity.id
_entity.type
_entity.pdbx_description
1 polymer ?
#
loop_
_entity_poly.entity_id
_entity_poly.type
_entity_poly.pdbx_seq_one_letter_code
_entity_poly.pdbx_strand_id
1 'polypeptide(L)'
;MAKGKRIPRFRRGSKIYRVEWNKQKPSVVEYEVETGSVLSIVVKDNKGREHIVVGKEMLQQFADTPQIAVAADFERICTDVIKHGRDTVGCLKSVVQLGDLI
;
A
#
# COMPACT_ATOMS: atom_id res chain seq x y z
N MET A 1 -23.41 1.55 1.97
CA MET A 1 -22.65 2.52 2.79
C MET A 1 -21.27 1.93 3.06
N ALA A 2 -20.21 2.49 2.47
CA ALA A 2 -18.86 2.03 2.78
C ALA A 2 -18.54 2.43 4.23
N LYS A 3 -18.51 1.47 5.16
CA LYS A 3 -17.93 1.70 6.49
C LYS A 3 -16.56 2.34 6.26
N GLY A 4 -16.36 3.56 6.73
CA GLY A 4 -15.10 4.27 6.50
C GLY A 4 -13.95 3.38 6.93
N LYS A 5 -13.10 2.95 5.97
CA LYS A 5 -11.94 2.10 6.26
C LYS A 5 -11.18 2.71 7.43
N ARG A 6 -11.04 1.95 8.53
CA ARG A 6 -10.25 2.35 9.70
C ARG A 6 -8.81 2.61 9.23
N ILE A 7 -8.18 3.61 9.83
CA ILE A 7 -6.74 3.83 9.63
C ILE A 7 -6.02 2.65 10.29
N PRO A 8 -5.14 1.92 9.57
CA PRO A 8 -4.34 0.86 10.17
C PRO A 8 -3.48 1.42 11.30
N ARG A 9 -3.33 0.66 12.39
CA ARG A 9 -2.44 1.01 13.49
C ARG A 9 -1.30 0.02 13.54
N PHE A 10 -0.12 0.45 13.11
CA PHE A 10 1.07 -0.36 13.14
C PHE A 10 1.82 -0.18 14.46
N ARG A 11 2.47 -1.26 14.93
CA ARG A 11 3.20 -1.25 16.19
C ARG A 11 4.67 -0.95 15.93
N ARG A 12 5.33 -0.22 16.83
CA ARG A 12 6.79 -0.06 16.75
C ARG A 12 7.49 -1.42 16.73
N GLY A 13 8.49 -1.57 15.87
CA GLY A 13 9.25 -2.80 15.62
C GLY A 13 8.53 -3.83 14.76
N SER A 14 7.28 -3.58 14.33
CA SER A 14 6.60 -4.50 13.41
C SER A 14 7.07 -4.30 11.97
N LYS A 15 7.11 -5.40 11.22
CA LYS A 15 7.26 -5.38 9.77
C LYS A 15 5.92 -5.10 9.11
N ILE A 16 5.92 -4.20 8.14
CA ILE A 16 4.77 -3.86 7.32
C ILE A 16 5.16 -3.87 5.85
N TYR A 17 4.16 -4.02 4.99
CA TYR A 17 4.36 -4.27 3.57
C TYR A 17 3.54 -3.28 2.75
N ARG A 18 4.11 -2.80 1.64
CA ARG A 18 3.40 -1.98 0.65
C ARG A 18 3.82 -2.41 -0.75
N VAL A 19 2.91 -2.31 -1.72
CA VAL A 19 3.27 -2.43 -3.13
C VAL A 19 3.89 -1.12 -3.62
N GLU A 20 5.09 -1.21 -4.18
CA GLU A 20 5.71 -0.12 -4.93
C GLU A 20 5.71 -0.42 -6.42
N TRP A 21 5.48 0.61 -7.23
CA TRP A 21 5.43 0.52 -8.68
C TRP A 21 6.67 1.18 -9.28
N ASN A 22 7.48 0.41 -10.00
CA ASN A 22 8.48 0.95 -10.90
C ASN A 22 8.00 0.79 -12.34
N LYS A 23 7.45 1.87 -12.91
CA LYS A 23 6.71 1.83 -14.18
C LYS A 23 5.54 0.84 -14.10
N GLN A 24 5.63 -0.27 -14.81
CA GLN A 24 4.63 -1.34 -14.86
C GLN A 24 5.10 -2.61 -14.14
N LYS A 25 6.12 -2.50 -13.29
CA LYS A 25 6.61 -3.63 -12.50
C LYS A 25 6.29 -3.37 -11.02
N PRO A 26 5.26 -4.01 -10.46
CA PRO A 26 4.99 -3.91 -9.04
C PRO A 26 5.97 -4.79 -8.26
N SER A 27 6.22 -4.42 -7.02
CA SER A 27 7.00 -5.21 -6.07
C SER A 27 6.48 -4.98 -4.65
N VAL A 28 6.39 -6.03 -3.85
CA VAL A 28 6.12 -5.88 -2.41
C VAL A 28 7.41 -5.46 -1.72
N VAL A 29 7.36 -4.35 -0.99
CA VAL A 29 8.46 -3.81 -0.21
C VAL A 29 8.13 -3.94 1.26
N GLU A 30 9.09 -4.45 2.03
CA GLU A 30 9.04 -4.55 3.48
C GLU A 30 9.63 -3.28 4.13
N TYR A 31 8.97 -2.83 5.18
CA TYR A 31 9.42 -1.75 6.03
C TYR A 31 9.32 -2.13 7.50
N GLU A 32 10.20 -1.60 8.33
CA GLU A 32 10.13 -1.71 9.79
C GLU A 32 9.58 -0.42 10.39
N VAL A 33 8.62 -0.52 11.29
CA VAL A 33 8.00 0.65 11.92
C VAL A 33 8.87 1.15 13.07
N GLU A 34 9.38 2.38 12.95
CA GLU A 34 10.20 3.01 13.99
C GLU A 34 9.34 3.70 15.04
N THR A 35 8.32 4.44 14.60
CA THR A 35 7.35 5.10 15.49
C THR A 35 6.07 5.45 14.71
N GLY A 36 4.99 5.72 15.42
CA GLY A 36 3.69 6.00 14.81
C GLY A 36 2.79 6.89 15.66
N SER A 37 1.96 7.67 14.98
CA SER A 37 0.85 8.44 15.51
C SER A 37 -0.46 7.97 14.88
N VAL A 38 -1.56 8.69 15.16
CA VAL A 38 -2.88 8.37 14.57
C VAL A 38 -2.91 8.56 13.04
N LEU A 39 -2.12 9.50 12.50
CA LEU A 39 -2.16 9.89 11.08
C LEU A 39 -0.80 9.87 10.39
N SER A 40 0.23 9.39 11.07
CA SER A 40 1.56 9.26 10.50
C SER A 40 2.32 8.08 11.08
N ILE A 41 3.28 7.56 10.30
CA ILE A 41 4.27 6.59 10.76
C ILE A 41 5.64 6.98 10.22
N VAL A 42 6.67 6.63 10.96
CA VAL A 42 8.06 6.64 10.51
C VAL A 42 8.47 5.19 10.31
N VAL A 43 9.00 4.88 9.14
CA VAL A 43 9.35 3.52 8.76
C VAL A 43 10.72 3.48 8.12
N LYS A 44 11.40 2.34 8.24
CA LYS A 44 12.71 2.10 7.65
C LYS A 44 12.60 1.07 6.55
N ASP A 45 13.17 1.35 5.38
CA ASP A 45 13.25 0.37 4.30
C ASP A 45 14.39 -0.65 4.52
N ASN A 46 14.43 -1.68 3.67
CA ASN A 46 15.48 -2.71 3.71
C ASN A 46 16.90 -2.19 3.42
N LYS A 47 17.06 -0.95 2.95
CA LYS A 47 18.36 -0.28 2.77
C LYS A 47 18.71 0.60 3.96
N GLY A 48 17.89 0.57 5.00
CA GLY A 48 18.07 1.36 6.21
C GLY A 48 17.67 2.83 6.07
N ARG A 49 16.98 3.22 4.99
CA ARG A 49 16.55 4.61 4.78
C ARG A 49 15.22 4.84 5.49
N GLU A 50 15.13 5.97 6.16
CA GLU A 50 13.92 6.39 6.86
C GLU A 50 12.92 7.07 5.91
N HIS A 51 11.65 6.78 6.10
CA HIS A 51 10.52 7.35 5.37
C HIS A 51 9.46 7.82 6.35
N ILE A 52 8.99 9.05 6.17
CA ILE A 52 7.87 9.60 6.93
C ILE A 52 6.61 9.50 6.08
N VAL A 53 5.65 8.69 6.52
CA VAL A 53 4.37 8.48 5.83
C VAL A 53 3.29 9.22 6.59
N VAL A 54 2.56 10.08 5.90
CA VAL A 54 1.50 10.92 6.50
C VAL A 54 0.22 10.80 5.69
N GLY A 55 -0.90 10.74 6.40
CA GLY A 55 -2.23 10.79 5.81
C GLY A 55 -2.90 9.43 5.71
N LYS A 56 -4.23 9.44 5.86
CA LYS A 56 -5.07 8.23 5.91
C LYS A 56 -4.93 7.37 4.65
N GLU A 57 -4.93 7.99 3.47
CA GLU A 57 -4.87 7.25 2.20
C GLU A 57 -3.53 6.55 2.02
N MET A 58 -2.43 7.22 2.39
CA MET A 58 -1.09 6.64 2.32
C MET A 58 -0.93 5.49 3.32
N LEU A 59 -1.43 5.66 4.55
CA LEU A 59 -1.39 4.61 5.58
C LEU A 59 -2.18 3.36 5.18
N GLN A 60 -3.24 3.50 4.39
CA GLN A 60 -4.05 2.37 3.91
C GLN A 60 -3.37 1.52 2.84
N GLN A 61 -2.26 1.99 2.26
CA GLN A 61 -1.46 1.21 1.31
C GLN A 61 -0.50 0.24 2.00
N PHE A 62 -0.31 0.39 3.31
CA PHE A 62 0.50 -0.51 4.11
C PHE A 62 -0.36 -1.60 4.74
N ALA A 63 0.22 -2.79 4.93
CA ALA A 63 -0.44 -3.92 5.55
C ALA A 63 0.52 -4.77 6.37
N ASP A 64 -0.02 -5.59 7.27
CA ASP A 64 0.76 -6.47 8.14
C ASP A 64 1.31 -7.72 7.40
N THR A 65 0.83 -7.99 6.19
CA THR A 65 1.31 -9.11 5.35
C THR A 65 1.44 -8.69 3.88
N PRO A 66 2.35 -9.32 3.11
CA PRO A 66 2.48 -9.10 1.67
C PRO A 66 1.15 -9.26 0.90
N GLN A 67 0.38 -10.30 1.21
CA GLN A 67 -0.87 -10.62 0.51
C GLN A 67 -1.92 -9.54 0.72
N ILE A 68 -2.04 -9.01 1.95
CA ILE A 68 -2.97 -7.91 2.24
C ILE A 68 -2.50 -6.62 1.56
N ALA A 69 -1.19 -6.38 1.44
CA ALA A 69 -0.66 -5.22 0.72
C ALA A 69 -1.03 -5.27 -0.77
N VAL A 70 -0.91 -6.45 -1.40
CA VAL A 70 -1.33 -6.65 -2.80
C VAL A 70 -2.83 -6.46 -2.97
N ALA A 71 -3.64 -7.04 -2.07
CA ALA A 71 -5.09 -6.86 -2.10
C ALA A 71 -5.50 -5.38 -1.93
N ALA A 72 -4.84 -4.65 -1.04
CA ALA A 72 -5.08 -3.21 -0.85
C ALA A 72 -4.75 -2.39 -2.11
N ASP A 73 -3.66 -2.72 -2.81
CA ASP A 73 -3.29 -2.04 -4.06
C ASP A 73 -4.21 -2.41 -5.23
N PHE A 74 -4.69 -3.65 -5.29
CA PHE A 74 -5.76 -4.05 -6.22
C PHE A 74 -7.02 -3.21 -6.01
N GLU A 75 -7.51 -3.11 -4.76
CA GLU A 75 -8.68 -2.29 -4.44
C GLU A 75 -8.49 -0.81 -4.80
N ARG A 76 -7.27 -0.28 -4.61
CA ARG A 76 -6.91 1.08 -5.03
C ARG A 76 -7.04 1.25 -6.54
N ILE A 77 -6.49 0.33 -7.34
CA ILE A 77 -6.59 0.37 -8.81
C ILE A 77 -8.06 0.30 -9.26
N CYS A 78 -8.85 -0.61 -8.69
CA CYS A 78 -10.27 -0.70 -9.01
C CYS A 78 -11.02 0.59 -8.63
N THR A 79 -10.68 1.19 -7.48
CA THR A 79 -11.26 2.46 -7.04
C THR A 79 -10.91 3.59 -8.01
N ASP A 80 -9.68 3.64 -8.51
CA ASP A 80 -9.24 4.64 -9.48
C ASP A 80 -10.02 4.55 -10.81
N VAL A 81 -10.36 3.35 -11.26
CA VAL A 81 -11.23 3.16 -12.44
C VAL A 81 -12.64 3.67 -12.14
N ILE A 82 -13.26 3.20 -11.05
CA ILE A 82 -14.67 3.47 -10.74
C ILE A 82 -14.90 4.95 -10.40
N LYS A 83 -14.03 5.55 -9.59
CA LYS A 83 -14.23 6.91 -9.05
C LYS A 83 -13.54 8.00 -9.86
N HIS A 84 -12.41 7.68 -10.49
CA HIS A 84 -11.58 8.68 -11.16
C HIS A 84 -11.53 8.50 -12.68
N GLY A 85 -12.27 7.53 -13.23
CA GLY A 85 -12.41 7.34 -14.68
C GLY A 85 -11.08 7.01 -15.37
N ARG A 86 -10.14 6.36 -14.67
CA ARG A 86 -8.87 5.93 -15.27
C ARG A 86 -9.10 4.99 -16.46
N ASP A 87 -8.13 4.99 -17.37
CA ASP A 87 -8.06 4.02 -18.47
C ASP A 87 -8.19 2.59 -17.97
N THR A 88 -9.30 1.95 -18.34
CA THR A 88 -9.66 0.60 -17.90
C THR A 88 -8.66 -0.43 -18.41
N VAL A 89 -8.14 -0.25 -19.64
CA VAL A 89 -7.19 -1.21 -20.23
C VAL A 89 -5.85 -1.17 -19.50
N GLY A 90 -5.33 0.03 -19.24
CA GLY A 90 -4.12 0.23 -18.44
C GLY A 90 -4.27 -0.34 -17.02
N CYS A 91 -5.39 -0.07 -16.36
CA CYS A 91 -5.67 -0.61 -15.04
C CYS A 91 -5.78 -2.14 -15.02
N LEU A 92 -6.41 -2.76 -16.02
CA LEU A 92 -6.47 -4.22 -16.13
C LEU A 92 -5.07 -4.83 -16.28
N LYS A 93 -4.18 -4.21 -17.07
CA LYS A 93 -2.78 -4.65 -17.18
C LYS A 93 -2.06 -4.57 -15.83
N SER A 94 -2.28 -3.50 -15.06
CA SER A 94 -1.72 -3.39 -13.71
C SER A 94 -2.26 -4.46 -12.76
N VAL A 95 -3.56 -4.79 -12.83
CA VAL A 95 -4.14 -5.88 -12.03
C VAL A 95 -3.48 -7.22 -12.37
N VAL A 96 -3.26 -7.52 -13.66
CA VAL A 96 -2.56 -8.74 -14.07
C VAL A 96 -1.15 -8.79 -13.48
N GLN A 97 -0.41 -7.68 -13.56
CA GLN A 97 0.94 -7.58 -12.99
C GLN A 97 0.98 -7.72 -11.46
N LEU A 98 -0.06 -7.27 -10.75
CA LEU A 98 -0.19 -7.53 -9.31
C LEU A 98 -0.41 -9.02 -9.02
N GLY A 99 -1.11 -9.74 -9.91
CA GLY A 99 -1.34 -11.17 -9.80
C GLY A 99 -0.03 -11.98 -9.75
N ASP A 100 1.03 -11.50 -10.42
CA ASP A 100 2.35 -12.15 -10.40
C ASP A 100 3.06 -12.09 -9.03
N LEU A 101 2.51 -11.35 -8.06
CA LEU A 101 3.06 -11.19 -6.70
C LEU A 101 2.44 -12.12 -5.66
N ILE A 102 1.44 -12.93 -6.03
CA ILE A 102 0.71 -13.86 -5.15
C ILE A 102 0.94 -15.29 -5.63
#